data_AF-A0A822HCJ5-F1
#
_entry.id   AF-A0A822HCJ5-F1
#
_cell.length_a   1.000
_cell.length_b   1.000
_cell.length_c   1.000
_cell.angle_alpha   90.00
_cell.angle_beta   90.00
_cell.angle_gamma   90.00
#
_symmetry.space_group_name_H-M   'P 1'
#
loop_
_entity.id
_entity.type
_entity.pdbx_description
1 polymer ?
#
loop_
_entity_poly.entity_id
_entity_poly.type
_entity_poly.pdbx_seq_one_letter_code
_entity_poly.pdbx_strand_id
1 'polypeptide(L)' 'MSTTHDRECDQVTLLTGRGDIYSGITIDSKLLAKTSALFESQLEQSLVAWRQAKRRGIWLSIPHDR' A
#
# COMPACT_ATOMS: atom_id res chain seq x y z
N MET A 1 27.40 -25.65 -11.54
CA MET A 1 27.02 -24.35 -12.12
C MET A 1 25.61 -24.05 -11.66
N SER A 2 25.48 -23.31 -10.56
CA SER A 2 24.18 -23.02 -9.93
C SER A 2 23.64 -21.72 -10.49
N THR A 3 22.59 -21.80 -11.30
CA THR A 3 21.89 -20.63 -11.83
C THR A 3 20.96 -20.10 -10.74
N THR A 4 21.46 -19.17 -9.93
CA THR A 4 20.64 -18.32 -9.08
C THR A 4 19.70 -17.55 -10.00
N HIS A 5 18.44 -17.97 -10.06
CA HIS A 5 17.39 -17.12 -10.60
C HIS A 5 17.22 -16.00 -9.57
N ASP A 6 17.77 -14.84 -9.92
CA ASP A 6 17.45 -13.56 -9.33
C ASP A 6 15.94 -13.52 -9.06
N ARG A 7 15.58 -13.54 -7.77
CA ARG A 7 14.26 -13.10 -7.34
C ARG A 7 14.27 -11.61 -7.60
N GLU A 8 13.82 -11.23 -8.79
CA GLU A 8 13.30 -9.90 -9.06
C GLU A 8 12.07 -9.76 -8.16
N CYS A 9 12.31 -9.44 -6.88
CA CYS A 9 11.29 -8.97 -5.98
C CYS A 9 10.83 -7.67 -6.59
N ASP A 10 9.77 -7.75 -7.41
CA ASP A 10 8.91 -6.64 -7.76
C ASP A 10 8.81 -5.79 -6.49
N GLN A 11 9.45 -4.62 -6.49
CA GLN A 11 9.56 -3.80 -5.29
C GLN A 11 8.20 -3.16 -5.07
N VAL A 12 7.29 -3.94 -4.50
CA VAL A 12 5.93 -3.50 -4.25
C VAL A 12 6.01 -2.41 -3.20
N THR A 13 5.86 -1.19 -3.70
CA THR A 13 5.92 0.01 -2.89
C THR A 13 4.63 0.07 -2.07
N LEU A 14 4.75 -0.05 -0.75
CA LEU A 14 3.61 0.10 0.17
C LEU A 14 3.00 1.50 0.00
N LEU A 15 1.66 1.57 0.16
CA LEU A 15 0.97 2.85 0.20
C LEU A 15 1.48 3.63 1.42
N THR A 16 1.82 4.90 1.20
CA THR A 16 2.26 5.80 2.25
C THR A 16 1.12 6.72 2.66
N GLY A 17 0.99 6.96 3.96
CA GLY A 17 -0.10 7.75 4.51
C GLY A 17 0.30 8.42 5.82
N ARG A 18 -0.49 9.40 6.23
CA ARG A 18 -0.32 10.12 7.49
C ARG A 18 -1.00 9.33 8.62
N GLY A 19 -0.27 9.09 9.69
CA GLY A 19 -0.85 8.51 10.91
C GLY A 19 -1.66 9.53 11.71
N ASP A 20 -2.70 9.07 12.40
CA ASP A 20 -3.45 9.87 13.38
C ASP A 20 -3.23 9.40 14.83
N ILE A 21 -3.79 10.15 15.79
CA ILE A 21 -3.66 9.89 17.24
C ILE A 21 -4.39 8.60 17.71
N TYR A 22 -5.21 7.99 16.85
CA TYR A 22 -5.97 6.77 17.14
C TYR A 22 -5.35 5.52 16.48
N SER A 23 -4.08 5.59 16.11
CA SER A 23 -3.36 4.54 15.37
C SER A 23 -3.97 4.25 14.00
N GLY A 24 -4.63 5.24 13.41
CA GLY A 24 -5.14 5.20 12.06
C GLY A 24 -4.11 5.63 11.01
N ILE A 25 -4.39 5.35 9.75
CA ILE A 25 -3.61 5.81 8.58
C ILE A 25 -4.56 6.41 7.55
N THR A 26 -4.31 7.66 7.17
CA THR A 26 -5.00 8.33 6.05
C THR A 26 -4.07 8.40 4.84
N ILE A 27 -4.52 7.89 3.71
CA ILE A 27 -3.77 7.84 2.45
C ILE A 27 -4.25 8.97 1.53
N ASP A 28 -3.31 9.75 1.01
CA ASP A 28 -3.61 10.82 0.06
C ASP A 28 -3.90 10.21 -1.33
N SER A 29 -4.98 10.67 -1.96
CA SER A 29 -5.38 10.25 -3.30
C SER A 29 -4.25 10.38 -4.32
N LYS A 30 -3.41 11.42 -4.21
CA LYS A 30 -2.32 11.68 -5.15
C LYS A 30 -1.27 10.58 -5.19
N LEU A 31 -1.18 9.77 -4.14
CA LEU A 31 -0.18 8.71 -3.99
C LEU A 31 -0.68 7.35 -4.46
N LEU A 32 -1.97 7.21 -4.80
CA LEU A 32 -2.50 5.93 -5.27
C LEU A 32 -2.09 5.69 -6.72
N ALA A 33 -1.86 4.42 -7.05
CA ALA A 33 -1.63 3.97 -8.41
C ALA A 33 -2.78 4.36 -9.36
N LYS A 34 -2.45 4.58 -10.63
CA LYS A 34 -3.42 4.97 -11.68
C LYS A 34 -4.24 3.79 -12.22
N THR A 35 -3.73 2.58 -12.08
CA THR A 35 -4.42 1.37 -12.55
C THR A 35 -4.97 0.60 -11.36
N SER A 36 -6.15 0.00 -11.55
CA SER A 36 -6.82 -0.80 -10.52
C SER A 36 -5.95 -1.98 -10.07
N ALA A 37 -5.37 -2.74 -11.02
CA ALA A 37 -4.55 -3.91 -10.72
C ALA A 37 -3.31 -3.58 -9.85
N LEU A 38 -2.64 -2.45 -10.13
CA LEU A 38 -1.49 -2.03 -9.34
C LEU A 38 -1.92 -1.53 -7.96
N PHE A 39 -3.02 -0.77 -7.90
CA PHE A 39 -3.58 -0.28 -6.65
C PHE A 39 -4.02 -1.44 -5.74
N GLU A 40 -4.68 -2.46 -6.29
CA GLU A 40 -5.15 -3.64 -5.56
C GLU A 40 -3.97 -4.40 -4.94
N SER A 41 -2.95 -4.73 -5.73
CA SER A 41 -1.73 -5.39 -5.25
C SER A 41 -1.01 -4.59 -4.14
N GLN A 42 -0.90 -3.27 -4.32
CA GLN A 42 -0.31 -2.38 -3.30
C GLN A 42 -1.16 -2.31 -2.02
N LEU A 43 -2.48 -2.24 -2.16
CA LEU A 43 -3.41 -2.15 -1.04
C LEU A 43 -3.38 -3.44 -0.20
N GLU A 44 -3.43 -4.60 -0.83
CA GLU A 44 -3.37 -5.90 -0.14
C GLU A 44 -2.11 -6.02 0.74
N GLN A 45 -0.95 -5.69 0.17
CA GLN A 45 0.32 -5.76 0.89
C GLN A 45 0.40 -4.71 2.01
N SER A 46 -0.12 -3.51 1.76
CA SER A 46 -0.18 -2.45 2.76
C SER A 46 -1.07 -2.83 3.94
N LEU A 47 -2.23 -3.46 3.69
CA LEU A 47 -3.14 -3.93 4.74
C LEU A 47 -2.48 -4.98 5.64
N VAL A 48 -1.71 -5.92 5.07
CA VAL A 48 -0.93 -6.90 5.84
C VAL A 48 0.08 -6.20 6.75
N ALA A 49 0.87 -5.29 6.19
CA ALA A 49 1.87 -4.54 6.94
C ALA A 49 1.25 -3.70 8.06
N TRP A 50 0.15 -2.99 7.78
CA TRP A 50 -0.54 -2.16 8.77
C TRP A 50 -1.21 -2.98 9.87
N ARG A 51 -1.75 -4.15 9.54
CA ARG A 51 -2.27 -5.09 10.53
C ARG A 51 -1.16 -5.56 11.48
N GLN A 52 0.01 -5.92 10.95
CA GLN A 52 1.18 -6.29 11.76
C GLN A 52 1.67 -5.13 12.63
N ALA A 53 1.62 -3.90 12.10
CA ALA A 53 1.92 -2.67 12.83
C ALA A 53 0.81 -2.21 13.78
N LYS A 54 -0.24 -3.01 14.00
CA LYS A 54 -1.38 -2.74 14.90
C LYS A 54 -2.11 -1.43 14.60
N ARG A 55 -2.18 -1.04 13.32
CA ARG A 55 -3.01 0.08 12.87
C ARG A 55 -4.48 -0.30 12.93
N ARG A 56 -5.34 0.65 13.30
CA ARG A 56 -6.74 0.37 13.67
C ARG A 56 -7.76 0.80 12.62
N GLY A 57 -7.47 1.86 11.87
CA GLY A 57 -8.33 2.34 10.80
C GLY A 57 -7.50 2.78 9.60
N ILE A 58 -8.06 2.60 8.42
CA ILE A 58 -7.44 2.97 7.15
C ILE A 58 -8.45 3.83 6.40
N TRP A 59 -8.07 5.06 6.06
CA TRP A 59 -8.90 6.00 5.30
C TRP A 59 -8.25 6.26 3.95
N LEU A 60 -9.03 6.08 2.88
CA LEU A 60 -8.63 6.35 1.52
C LEU A 60 -9.44 7.54 1.01
N SER A 61 -8.76 8.61 0.60
CA SER A 61 -9.38 9.65 -0.20
C SER A 61 -9.36 9.21 -1.66
N ILE A 62 -10.52 9.07 -2.29
CA ILE A 62 -10.66 8.77 -3.72
C ILE A 62 -11.33 9.97 -4.38
N PRO A 63 -10.69 10.65 -5.35
CA PRO A 63 -11.31 11.75 -6.06
C PRO A 63 -12.37 11.20 -7.03
N HIS A 64 -13.42 11.99 -7.26
CA HIS A 64 -14.58 11.57 -8.05
C HIS A 64 -14.27 11.34 -9.54
N ASP A 65 -13.24 12.00 -10.07
CA ASP A 65 -12.89 12.01 -11.50
C ASP A 65 -11.77 11.01 -11.87
N ARG A 66 -11.65 9.90 -11.14
CA ARG A 66 -10.52 8.97 -11.27
C ARG A 66 -10.87 7.62 -11.83
#